data_AF-A0A2D3RE82-F1
#
_entry.id   AF-A0A2D3RE82-F1
#
_cell.length_a   1.000
_cell.length_b   1.000
_cell.length_c   1.000
_cell.angle_alpha   90.00
_cell.angle_beta   90.00
_cell.angle_gamma   90.00
#
_symmetry.space_group_name_H-M   'P 1'
#
loop_
_entity.id
_entity.type
_entity.pdbx_description
1 polymer ?
#
loop_
_entity_poly.entity_id
_entity_poly.type
_entity_poly.pdbx_seq_one_letter_code
_entity_poly.pdbx_strand_id
1 'polypeptide(L)' 'MRTIVSIMILAGLAACGPAQNDPGPGGVTVGEAKALDEAAKMLDERNEPPDLTENITVGEVEGE' A
#
# COMPACT_ATOMS: atom_id res chain seq x y z
N MET A 1 -7.27 8.84 46.47
CA MET A 1 -7.89 7.67 45.78
C MET A 1 -8.58 8.07 44.49
N ARG A 2 -9.52 9.03 44.51
CA ARG A 2 -10.25 9.46 43.30
C ARG A 2 -9.35 9.96 42.16
N THR A 3 -8.30 10.70 42.48
CA THR A 3 -7.32 11.21 41.49
C THR A 3 -6.40 10.14 40.92
N ILE A 4 -6.10 9.09 41.69
CA ILE A 4 -5.25 7.97 41.23
C ILE A 4 -6.01 7.17 40.17
N VAL A 5 -7.30 6.92 40.39
CA VAL A 5 -8.16 6.21 39.43
C VAL A 5 -8.26 6.97 38.11
N SER A 6 -8.37 8.30 38.14
CA SER A 6 -8.43 9.12 36.91
C SER A 6 -7.14 9.05 36.08
N ILE A 7 -5.96 9.05 36.72
CA ILE A 7 -4.68 8.94 36.02
C ILE A 7 -4.51 7.55 35.39
N MET A 8 -4.93 6.51 36.09
CA MET A 8 -4.82 5.12 35.63
C MET A 8 -5.68 4.85 34.39
N ILE A 9 -6.88 5.44 34.33
CA ILE A 9 -7.78 5.37 33.17
C ILE A 9 -7.15 6.08 31.96
N LEU A 10 -6.61 7.29 32.15
CA LEU A 10 -6.03 8.07 31.04
C LEU A 10 -4.81 7.38 30.40
N ALA A 11 -4.00 6.69 31.21
CA ALA A 11 -2.87 5.90 30.72
C ALA A 11 -3.29 4.67 29.90
N GLY A 12 -4.42 4.04 30.25
CA GLY A 12 -4.96 2.89 29.51
C GLY A 12 -5.45 3.23 28.10
N LEU A 13 -5.98 4.44 27.88
CA LEU A 13 -6.43 4.87 26.56
C LEU A 13 -5.27 5.15 25.60
N ALA A 14 -4.12 5.61 26.09
CA ALA A 14 -2.92 5.82 25.27
C ALA A 14 -2.29 4.51 24.77
N ALA A 15 -2.64 3.37 25.37
CA ALA A 15 -2.22 2.05 24.92
C ALA A 15 -3.12 1.45 23.80
N CYS A 16 -4.23 2.12 23.46
CA CYS A 16 -5.15 1.70 22.39
C CYS A 16 -4.96 2.58 21.13
N GLY A 17 -3.71 2.95 20.84
CA GLY A 17 -3.30 3.57 19.58
C GLY A 17 -2.62 2.53 18.69
N PRO A 18 -2.52 2.78 17.37
CA PRO A 18 -1.88 1.85 16.46
C PRO A 18 -0.45 1.55 16.94
N ALA A 19 -0.20 0.29 17.32
CA ALA A 19 1.15 -0.18 17.59
C ALA A 19 1.98 -0.02 16.30
N GLN A 20 3.30 0.13 16.39
CA GLN A 20 4.15 0.16 15.17
C GLN A 20 4.01 -1.11 14.31
N ASN A 21 3.46 -2.19 14.90
CA ASN A 21 3.20 -3.48 14.25
C ASN A 21 1.70 -3.75 14.02
N ASP A 22 0.82 -2.79 14.34
CA ASP A 22 -0.60 -2.96 14.04
C ASP A 22 -0.79 -2.94 12.52
N PRO A 23 -1.61 -3.85 11.96
CA PRO A 23 -1.92 -3.81 10.54
C PRO A 23 -2.53 -2.45 10.19
N GLY A 24 -1.91 -1.74 9.26
CA GLY A 24 -2.42 -0.47 8.75
C GLY A 24 -3.73 -0.65 7.97
N PRO A 25 -4.33 0.44 7.47
CA PRO A 25 -5.51 0.37 6.60
C PRO A 25 -5.25 -0.58 5.43
N GLY A 26 -6.02 -1.67 5.34
CA GLY A 26 -5.76 -2.78 4.40
C GLY A 26 -5.27 -4.08 5.05
N GLY A 27 -5.07 -4.11 6.37
CA GLY A 27 -4.68 -5.33 7.09
C GLY A 27 -3.23 -5.75 6.88
N VAL A 28 -2.40 -4.82 6.38
CA VAL A 28 -0.96 -5.04 6.13
C VAL A 28 -0.12 -4.11 6.98
N THR A 29 0.99 -4.61 7.49
CA THR A 29 2.02 -3.84 8.15
C THR A 29 2.76 -2.93 7.17
N VAL A 30 3.49 -1.93 7.66
CA VAL A 30 4.31 -1.04 6.82
C VAL A 30 5.35 -1.83 6.01
N GLY A 31 5.92 -2.89 6.58
CA GLY A 31 6.87 -3.77 5.91
C GLY A 31 6.23 -4.55 4.75
N GLU A 32 5.04 -5.10 4.97
CA GLU A 32 4.27 -5.80 3.94
C GLU A 32 3.87 -4.86 2.80
N ALA A 33 3.38 -3.66 3.12
CA ALA A 33 3.02 -2.66 2.10
C ALA A 33 4.21 -2.30 1.20
N LYS A 34 5.41 -2.15 1.76
CA LYS A 34 6.63 -1.88 0.99
C LYS A 34 7.02 -3.04 0.08
N ALA A 35 6.91 -4.27 0.55
CA ALA A 35 7.19 -5.46 -0.26
C ALA A 35 6.21 -5.59 -1.45
N LEU A 36 4.94 -5.23 -1.23
CA LEU A 36 3.91 -5.22 -2.28
C LEU A 36 4.21 -4.15 -3.35
N ASP A 37 4.63 -2.95 -2.95
CA ASP A 37 5.00 -1.86 -3.87
C ASP A 37 6.19 -2.23 -4.76
N GLU A 38 7.22 -2.85 -4.17
CA GLU A 38 8.38 -3.35 -4.92
C GLU A 38 7.99 -4.42 -5.94
N ALA A 39 7.11 -5.35 -5.56
CA ALA A 39 6.60 -6.36 -6.48
C ALA A 39 5.79 -5.75 -7.63
N ALA A 40 4.98 -4.73 -7.36
CA ALA A 40 4.23 -4.01 -8.39
C ALA A 40 5.18 -3.33 -9.39
N LYS A 41 6.23 -2.66 -8.89
CA LYS A 41 7.24 -2.03 -9.74
C LYS A 41 7.92 -3.01 -10.70
N MET A 42 8.26 -4.22 -10.23
CA MET A 42 8.85 -5.25 -11.09
C MET A 42 7.88 -5.73 -12.18
N LEU A 43 6.57 -5.68 -11.95
CA LEU A 43 5.56 -6.01 -12.95
C LEU A 43 5.42 -4.88 -13.97
N ASP A 44 5.45 -3.63 -13.55
CA ASP A 44 5.38 -2.46 -14.43
C ASP A 44 6.58 -2.43 -15.39
N GLU A 45 7.80 -2.70 -14.90
CA GLU A 45 9.01 -2.81 -15.73
C GLU A 45 8.91 -3.92 -16.78
N ARG A 46 8.17 -4.99 -16.50
CA ARG A 46 7.97 -6.12 -17.42
C ARG A 46 6.82 -5.90 -18.40
N ASN A 47 5.84 -5.09 -18.01
CA ASN A 47 4.63 -4.84 -18.76
C ASN A 47 4.68 -3.49 -19.47
N GLU A 48 5.86 -2.89 -19.66
CA GLU A 48 6.01 -1.66 -20.43
C GLU A 48 5.34 -1.86 -21.80
N PRO A 49 4.21 -1.19 -22.07
CA PRO A 49 3.50 -1.39 -23.32
C PRO A 49 4.43 -0.94 -24.45
N PRO A 50 4.46 -1.65 -25.58
CA PRO A 50 5.19 -1.15 -26.74
C PRO A 50 4.72 0.27 -27.04
N ASP A 51 5.65 1.16 -27.34
CA ASP A 51 5.34 2.56 -27.63
C ASP A 51 4.30 2.62 -28.75
N LEU A 52 3.06 2.96 -28.38
CA LEU A 52 1.92 2.99 -29.29
C LEU A 52 2.07 4.15 -30.30
N THR A 53 3.09 5.01 -30.18
CA THR A 53 3.37 6.02 -31.20
C THR A 53 4.01 5.44 -32.47
N GLU A 54 4.61 4.24 -32.42
CA GLU A 54 5.09 3.53 -33.62
C GLU A 54 4.00 2.68 -34.31
N ASN A 55 2.92 2.32 -33.59
CA ASN A 55 1.89 1.40 -34.12
C ASN A 55 0.76 2.10 -34.89
N ILE A 56 0.59 3.42 -34.77
CA ILE A 56 -0.37 4.19 -35.57
C ILE A 56 0.02 4.16 -37.07
N THR A 57 1.29 3.87 -37.39
CA THR A 57 1.75 3.64 -38.77
C THR A 57 1.72 2.18 -39.23
N VAL A 58 1.44 1.21 -38.35
CA VAL A 58 1.51 -0.23 -38.65
C VAL A 58 0.14 -0.93 -38.57
N GLY A 59 -0.89 -0.30 -38.00
CA GLY A 59 -2.19 -0.92 -37.73
C GLY A 59 -3.32 -0.73 -38.77
N GLU A 60 -3.08 -0.26 -39.99
CA GLU A 60 -4.11 -0.15 -41.04
C GLU A 60 -4.14 -1.36 -42.01
N VAL A 61 -3.36 -2.43 -41.78
CA VAL A 61 -3.43 -3.62 -42.65
C VAL A 61 -3.34 -4.92 -41.85
N GLU A 62 -4.50 -5.39 -41.38
CA GLU A 62 -4.94 -6.80 -41.29
C GLU A 62 -6.21 -6.79 -40.40
N GLY A 63 -7.44 -6.90 -40.89
CA GLY A 63 -7.88 -7.45 -42.16
C GLY A 63 -8.10 -8.97 -42.11
N GLU A 64 -8.92 -9.47 -41.16
CA GLU A 64 -10.01 -10.45 -41.38
C GLU A 64 -10.80 -10.72 -40.08
#